data_AF-A0A7V6BYL4-F1
#
_entry.id   AF-A0A7V6BYL4-F1
#
_cell.length_a   1.000
_cell.length_b   1.000
_cell.length_c   1.000
_cell.angle_alpha   90.00
_cell.angle_beta   90.00
_cell.angle_gamma   90.00
#
_symmetry.space_group_name_H-M   'P 1'
#
loop_
_entity.id
_entity.type
_entity.pdbx_description
1 polymer ?
#
loop_
_entity_poly.entity_id
_entity_poly.type
_entity_poly.pdbx_seq_one_letter_code
_entity_poly.pdbx_strand_id
1 'polypeptide(L)'
;MSTMNSGEYYQRVMERLKNCYQFSHYVVATGHDLAGESSDPIFPSIARPVDQLEDLARRRGLQVHLPVIGERSQSVLMPLDIEIFLADEQHQLYTDRQSQNRLFELTIPCFRFIEDLLRSRGMPYLLDYTPSGGHILFQNILGYRSTDAVRNIGYVEHDLAKACAWIDPQDIRRWYGISLDAAAVFNGLGKLAEYMALLAMEAFRDNESRGLLPVTISDSLERCINFDNTWSEGSPFMRTIRSPFSLHCKNREKYGNYGQPPLVDVIGTYFDGITATEAADINSVLDCMWDLGKAADHARRFTGYIPCANETLIDFINEYKGSDLYLLHRDFDGQEDIPRGRALEYAKQEERVPDWTRHILHHPNPSALQPKKLIGFVHDFLIRADWKPRHIANILRDMYQNPAHGWIQDFIRYPAEEKANFWARTYSAVALWRTGRLRI
;
A
#
# COMPACT_ATOMS: atom_id res chain seq x y z
N MET A 1 -10.98 -8.46 -36.58
CA MET A 1 -11.17 -9.36 -35.43
C MET A 1 -11.97 -8.60 -34.38
N SER A 2 -12.99 -9.20 -33.77
CA SER A 2 -13.74 -8.56 -32.68
C SER A 2 -12.79 -8.31 -31.51
N THR A 3 -12.75 -7.08 -31.00
CA THR A 3 -12.02 -6.75 -29.78
C THR A 3 -12.69 -7.45 -28.59
N MET A 4 -11.90 -8.16 -27.78
CA MET A 4 -12.39 -8.86 -26.59
C MET A 4 -12.97 -7.86 -25.60
N ASN A 5 -14.15 -8.16 -25.03
CA ASN A 5 -14.74 -7.32 -23.97
C ASN A 5 -14.37 -7.80 -22.55
N SER A 6 -14.68 -6.99 -21.55
CA SER A 6 -14.40 -7.27 -20.13
C SER A 6 -14.96 -8.60 -19.62
N GLY A 7 -16.18 -8.96 -20.03
CA GLY A 7 -16.82 -10.22 -19.61
C GLY A 7 -16.14 -11.44 -20.22
N GLU A 8 -15.76 -11.37 -21.50
CA GLU A 8 -14.98 -12.42 -22.19
C GLU A 8 -13.58 -12.57 -21.59
N TYR A 9 -12.93 -11.46 -21.22
CA TYR A 9 -11.64 -11.48 -20.52
C TYR A 9 -11.77 -12.23 -19.19
N TYR A 10 -12.69 -11.78 -18.32
CA TYR A 10 -12.88 -12.40 -17.01
C TYR A 10 -13.28 -13.87 -17.12
N GLN A 11 -14.09 -14.25 -18.11
CA GLN A 11 -14.40 -15.66 -18.35
C GLN A 11 -13.14 -16.51 -18.56
N ARG A 12 -12.13 -16.00 -19.26
CA ARG A 12 -10.88 -16.73 -19.54
C ARG A 12 -9.93 -16.79 -18.33
N VAL A 13 -9.97 -15.80 -17.46
CA VAL A 13 -9.07 -15.72 -16.29
C VAL A 13 -9.74 -16.12 -14.96
N MET A 14 -11.05 -16.38 -14.95
CA MET A 14 -11.86 -16.54 -13.73
C MET A 14 -11.29 -17.53 -12.73
N GLU A 15 -10.87 -18.71 -13.19
CA GLU A 15 -10.33 -19.74 -12.27
C GLU A 15 -9.01 -19.30 -11.61
N ARG A 16 -8.18 -18.52 -12.33
CA ARG A 16 -6.94 -17.96 -11.78
C ARG A 16 -7.23 -16.79 -10.84
N LEU A 17 -8.21 -15.95 -11.20
CA LEU A 17 -8.69 -14.88 -10.34
C LEU A 17 -9.23 -15.44 -9.02
N LYS A 18 -10.03 -16.51 -9.05
CA LYS A 18 -10.51 -17.21 -7.84
C LYS A 18 -9.37 -17.71 -6.95
N ASN A 19 -8.28 -18.22 -7.53
CA ASN A 19 -7.10 -18.67 -6.77
C ASN A 19 -6.44 -17.53 -5.97
N CYS A 20 -6.52 -16.27 -6.43
CA CYS A 20 -5.99 -15.13 -5.68
C CYS A 20 -6.72 -14.95 -4.32
N TYR A 21 -7.99 -15.34 -4.25
CA TYR A 21 -8.85 -15.20 -3.07
C TYR A 21 -8.85 -16.43 -2.15
N GLN A 22 -7.87 -17.35 -2.26
CA GLN A 22 -7.84 -18.60 -1.49
C GLN A 22 -7.99 -18.43 0.05
N PHE A 23 -7.59 -17.28 0.59
CA PHE A 23 -7.71 -16.97 2.01
C PHE A 23 -8.77 -15.91 2.32
N SER A 24 -9.56 -15.44 1.35
CA SER A 24 -10.48 -14.32 1.52
C SER A 24 -11.93 -14.77 1.63
N HIS A 25 -12.69 -14.23 2.59
CA HIS A 25 -14.14 -14.46 2.66
C HIS A 25 -14.96 -13.44 1.87
N TYR A 26 -14.32 -12.36 1.42
CA TYR A 26 -14.98 -11.28 0.69
C TYR A 26 -14.11 -10.71 -0.42
N VAL A 27 -14.77 -10.03 -1.34
CA VAL A 27 -14.18 -9.24 -2.42
C VAL A 27 -14.67 -7.80 -2.29
N VAL A 28 -13.79 -6.85 -2.58
CA VAL A 28 -14.18 -5.45 -2.79
C VAL A 28 -14.23 -5.18 -4.28
N ALA A 29 -15.39 -4.79 -4.78
CA ALA A 29 -15.57 -4.38 -6.16
C ALA A 29 -15.69 -2.86 -6.26
N THR A 30 -15.10 -2.28 -7.30
CA THR A 30 -15.11 -0.84 -7.56
C THR A 30 -15.54 -0.57 -9.00
N GLY A 31 -16.25 0.53 -9.19
CA GLY A 31 -16.56 1.04 -10.52
C GLY A 31 -17.73 2.01 -10.53
N HIS A 32 -17.82 2.86 -11.54
CA HIS A 32 -18.82 3.93 -11.62
C HIS A 32 -20.27 3.42 -11.55
N ASP A 33 -20.53 2.21 -12.03
CA ASP A 33 -21.85 1.54 -11.99
C ASP A 33 -22.34 1.28 -10.55
N LEU A 34 -21.47 1.41 -9.55
CA LEU A 34 -21.80 1.27 -8.13
C LEU A 34 -22.23 2.57 -7.46
N ALA A 35 -22.32 3.71 -8.16
CA ALA A 35 -22.67 4.99 -7.55
C ALA A 35 -24.02 4.97 -6.79
N GLY A 36 -24.95 4.10 -7.19
CA GLY A 36 -26.23 3.89 -6.48
C GLY A 36 -26.21 2.84 -5.36
N GLU A 37 -25.11 2.09 -5.21
CA GLU A 37 -24.94 1.03 -4.21
C GLU A 37 -23.88 1.37 -3.14
N SER A 38 -23.02 2.34 -3.42
CA SER A 38 -21.90 2.76 -2.58
C SER A 38 -22.29 3.91 -1.64
N SER A 39 -21.74 3.91 -0.43
CA SER A 39 -21.79 5.07 0.47
C SER A 39 -20.71 6.11 0.16
N ASP A 40 -19.70 5.75 -0.64
CA ASP A 40 -18.65 6.65 -1.11
C ASP A 40 -19.03 7.20 -2.50
N PRO A 41 -19.28 8.52 -2.63
CA PRO A 41 -19.64 9.13 -3.91
C PRO A 41 -18.43 9.43 -4.81
N ILE A 42 -17.20 9.39 -4.28
CA ILE A 42 -15.98 9.73 -5.01
C ILE A 42 -15.36 8.47 -5.61
N PHE A 43 -15.29 7.39 -4.83
CA PHE A 43 -14.82 6.08 -5.29
C PHE A 43 -15.86 4.99 -4.97
N PRO A 44 -16.89 4.84 -5.83
CA PRO A 44 -17.95 3.89 -5.58
C PRO A 44 -17.42 2.46 -5.42
N SER A 45 -17.63 1.87 -4.24
CA SER A 45 -17.16 0.54 -3.91
C SER A 45 -18.16 -0.21 -3.04
N ILE A 46 -18.21 -1.53 -3.23
CA ILE A 46 -19.01 -2.44 -2.40
C ILE A 46 -18.15 -3.62 -1.96
N ALA A 47 -18.42 -4.13 -0.77
CA ALA A 47 -17.88 -5.40 -0.31
C ALA A 47 -18.97 -6.48 -0.36
N ARG A 48 -18.63 -7.65 -0.88
CA ARG A 48 -19.55 -8.80 -1.04
C ARG A 48 -18.82 -10.10 -0.72
N PRO A 49 -19.55 -11.18 -0.36
CA PRO A 49 -18.93 -12.48 -0.16
C PRO A 49 -18.18 -12.94 -1.41
N VAL A 50 -17.10 -13.70 -1.21
CA VAL A 50 -16.21 -14.12 -2.30
C VAL A 50 -16.91 -15.00 -3.35
N ASP A 51 -18.02 -15.66 -3.00
CA ASP A 51 -18.85 -16.42 -3.95
C ASP A 51 -19.51 -15.52 -5.03
N GLN A 52 -19.61 -14.22 -4.80
CA GLN A 52 -20.08 -13.22 -5.78
C GLN A 52 -18.97 -12.69 -6.69
N LEU A 53 -17.72 -13.14 -6.52
CA LEU A 53 -16.58 -12.67 -7.33
C LEU A 53 -16.84 -12.81 -8.83
N GLU A 54 -17.35 -13.96 -9.28
CA GLU A 54 -17.65 -14.17 -10.69
C GLU A 54 -18.75 -13.24 -11.20
N ASP A 55 -19.76 -12.96 -10.37
CA ASP A 55 -20.83 -12.04 -10.73
C ASP A 55 -20.32 -10.61 -10.90
N LEU A 56 -19.55 -10.13 -9.92
CA LEU A 56 -19.00 -8.78 -9.89
C LEU A 56 -18.00 -8.56 -11.02
N ALA A 57 -17.08 -9.51 -11.23
CA ALA A 57 -16.08 -9.41 -12.29
C ALA A 57 -16.68 -9.72 -13.67
N ARG A 58 -17.14 -10.95 -13.91
CA ARG A 58 -17.53 -11.40 -15.26
C ARG A 58 -18.81 -10.76 -15.77
N ARG A 59 -19.87 -10.71 -14.94
CA ARG A 59 -21.17 -10.21 -15.40
C ARG A 59 -21.21 -8.69 -15.42
N ARG A 60 -20.66 -8.04 -14.38
CA ARG A 60 -20.70 -6.57 -14.25
C ARG A 60 -19.46 -5.86 -14.79
N GLY A 61 -18.38 -6.58 -15.09
CA GLY A 61 -17.16 -5.97 -15.63
C GLY A 61 -16.43 -5.08 -14.62
N LEU A 62 -16.66 -5.27 -13.32
CA LEU A 62 -16.08 -4.42 -12.29
C LEU A 62 -14.61 -4.75 -12.04
N GLN A 63 -13.87 -3.75 -11.56
CA GLN A 63 -12.56 -3.95 -10.97
C GLN A 63 -12.72 -4.58 -9.59
N VAL A 64 -11.87 -5.56 -9.25
CA VAL A 64 -11.94 -6.31 -8.00
C VAL A 64 -10.63 -6.26 -7.23
N HIS A 65 -10.76 -6.16 -5.91
CA HIS A 65 -9.66 -6.03 -4.98
C HIS A 65 -9.65 -7.18 -3.98
N LEU A 66 -8.45 -7.56 -3.58
CA LEU A 66 -8.15 -8.54 -2.54
C LEU A 66 -8.08 -7.83 -1.19
N PRO A 67 -8.74 -8.35 -0.16
CA PRO A 67 -8.53 -7.86 1.20
C PRO A 67 -7.14 -8.24 1.70
N VAL A 68 -6.54 -7.35 2.50
CA VAL A 68 -5.22 -7.59 3.10
C VAL A 68 -5.31 -8.64 4.21
N ILE A 69 -6.43 -8.68 4.94
CA ILE A 69 -6.67 -9.68 5.98
C ILE A 69 -7.54 -10.81 5.45
N GLY A 70 -7.04 -12.04 5.61
CA GLY A 70 -7.77 -13.25 5.26
C GLY A 70 -8.94 -13.54 6.20
N GLU A 71 -9.78 -14.48 5.79
CA GLU A 71 -10.93 -14.97 6.55
C GLU A 71 -10.52 -15.33 7.97
N ARG A 72 -11.30 -14.81 8.94
CA ARG A 72 -11.10 -15.05 10.37
C ARG A 72 -9.65 -14.79 10.83
N SER A 73 -8.98 -13.81 10.20
CA SER A 73 -7.60 -13.44 10.51
C SER A 73 -6.57 -14.56 10.30
N GLN A 74 -6.82 -15.54 9.43
CA GLN A 74 -5.88 -16.67 9.26
C GLN A 74 -4.64 -16.33 8.43
N SER A 75 -4.70 -15.27 7.62
CA SER A 75 -3.54 -14.78 6.87
C SER A 75 -3.50 -13.26 6.79
N VAL A 76 -2.31 -12.73 6.54
CA VAL A 76 -2.08 -11.32 6.21
C VAL A 76 -1.28 -11.25 4.90
N LEU A 77 -1.85 -10.59 3.91
CA LEU A 77 -1.19 -10.28 2.64
C LEU A 77 -0.19 -9.15 2.86
N MET A 78 1.02 -9.27 2.31
CA MET A 78 1.94 -8.15 2.14
C MET A 78 1.90 -7.69 0.68
N PRO A 79 1.27 -6.54 0.38
CA PRO A 79 1.40 -5.88 -0.91
C PRO A 79 2.50 -4.82 -0.86
N LEU A 80 3.69 -5.10 -1.37
CA LEU A 80 4.66 -4.04 -1.61
C LEU A 80 4.29 -3.34 -2.93
N ASP A 81 3.78 -2.12 -2.83
CA ASP A 81 3.34 -1.34 -3.98
C ASP A 81 4.44 -0.36 -4.42
N ILE A 82 4.80 -0.41 -5.69
CA ILE A 82 5.83 0.43 -6.30
C ILE A 82 5.21 1.10 -7.52
N GLU A 83 5.04 2.42 -7.50
CA GLU A 83 4.42 3.15 -8.60
C GLU A 83 5.26 4.33 -9.09
N ILE A 84 4.99 4.77 -10.31
CA ILE A 84 5.38 6.09 -10.80
C ILE A 84 4.28 7.07 -10.38
N PHE A 85 4.70 8.12 -9.70
CA PHE A 85 3.84 9.27 -9.40
C PHE A 85 4.34 10.51 -10.13
N LEU A 86 3.46 11.14 -10.91
CA LEU A 86 3.77 12.27 -11.80
C LEU A 86 2.81 13.46 -11.64
N ALA A 87 2.08 13.55 -10.51
CA ALA A 87 1.11 14.61 -10.26
C ALA A 87 0.16 14.87 -11.45
N ASP A 88 0.25 16.04 -12.10
CA ASP A 88 -0.62 16.44 -13.21
C ASP A 88 -0.37 15.62 -14.50
N GLU A 89 0.82 15.05 -14.67
CA GLU A 89 1.19 14.22 -15.82
C GLU A 89 0.76 12.75 -15.67
N GLN A 90 0.17 12.37 -14.53
CA GLN A 90 -0.21 10.98 -14.22
C GLN A 90 -1.15 10.35 -15.27
N HIS A 91 -1.92 11.17 -15.97
CA HIS A 91 -2.81 10.71 -17.05
C HIS A 91 -2.06 9.99 -18.18
N GLN A 92 -0.81 10.38 -18.46
CA GLN A 92 -0.01 9.82 -19.57
C GLN A 92 0.16 8.30 -19.47
N LEU A 93 0.23 7.75 -18.24
CA LEU A 93 0.36 6.32 -17.98
C LEU A 93 -0.88 5.52 -18.39
N TYR A 94 -2.04 6.17 -18.50
CA TYR A 94 -3.33 5.50 -18.72
C TYR A 94 -3.99 5.87 -20.05
N THR A 95 -3.50 6.91 -20.73
CA THR A 95 -4.11 7.43 -21.97
C THR A 95 -3.21 7.30 -23.19
N ASP A 96 -1.90 7.11 -23.01
CA ASP A 96 -0.95 6.95 -24.11
C ASP A 96 0.04 5.81 -23.85
N ARG A 97 -0.07 4.76 -24.68
CA ARG A 97 0.77 3.57 -24.60
C ARG A 97 2.26 3.88 -24.80
N GLN A 98 2.60 4.83 -25.69
CA GLN A 98 4.01 5.14 -25.94
C GLN A 98 4.65 5.86 -24.74
N SER A 99 3.94 6.84 -24.17
CA SER A 99 4.37 7.50 -22.94
C SER A 99 4.43 6.53 -21.77
N GLN A 100 3.43 5.64 -21.63
CA GLN A 100 3.47 4.60 -20.60
C GLN A 100 4.73 3.75 -20.72
N ASN A 101 5.06 3.21 -21.91
CA ASN A 101 6.27 2.40 -22.09
C ASN A 101 7.54 3.12 -21.64
N ARG A 102 7.74 4.37 -22.10
CA ARG A 102 8.92 5.16 -21.75
C ARG A 102 9.01 5.44 -20.25
N LEU A 103 7.89 5.78 -19.61
CA LEU A 103 7.86 6.07 -18.19
C LEU A 103 8.09 4.80 -17.37
N PHE A 104 7.47 3.69 -17.77
CA PHE A 104 7.55 2.41 -17.08
C PHE A 104 8.98 1.87 -17.00
N GLU A 105 9.80 2.08 -18.04
CA GLU A 105 11.22 1.73 -18.04
C GLU A 105 11.98 2.29 -16.83
N LEU A 106 11.54 3.42 -16.27
CA LEU A 106 12.15 4.04 -15.10
C LEU A 106 11.93 3.23 -13.81
N THR A 107 10.86 2.42 -13.72
CA THR A 107 10.55 1.60 -12.54
C THR A 107 11.26 0.25 -12.52
N ILE A 108 11.64 -0.26 -13.69
CA ILE A 108 12.21 -1.61 -13.82
C ILE A 108 13.44 -1.83 -12.94
N PRO A 109 14.38 -0.87 -12.78
CA PRO A 109 15.47 -1.02 -11.83
C PRO A 109 14.99 -1.23 -10.38
N CYS A 110 13.90 -0.58 -9.96
CA CYS A 110 13.35 -0.73 -8.62
C CYS A 110 12.71 -2.11 -8.42
N PHE A 111 11.96 -2.60 -9.41
CA PHE A 111 11.42 -3.98 -9.36
C PHE A 111 12.54 -5.02 -9.27
N ARG A 112 13.55 -4.91 -10.15
CA ARG A 112 14.70 -5.83 -10.14
C ARG A 112 15.44 -5.82 -8.81
N PHE A 113 15.65 -4.63 -8.23
CA PHE A 113 16.27 -4.50 -6.92
C PHE A 113 15.50 -5.28 -5.85
N ILE A 114 14.17 -5.19 -5.81
CA ILE A 114 13.37 -5.95 -4.85
C ILE A 114 13.32 -7.43 -5.21
N GLU A 115 13.17 -7.80 -6.48
CA GLU A 115 13.22 -9.20 -6.90
C GLU A 115 14.55 -9.86 -6.49
N ASP A 116 15.69 -9.18 -6.67
CA ASP A 116 17.02 -9.66 -6.24
C ASP A 116 17.12 -9.76 -4.71
N LEU A 117 16.56 -8.78 -3.99
CA LEU A 117 16.48 -8.81 -2.53
C LEU A 117 15.70 -10.05 -2.04
N LEU A 118 14.55 -10.34 -2.64
CA LEU A 118 13.70 -11.46 -2.26
C LEU A 118 14.29 -12.81 -2.69
N ARG A 119 14.77 -12.91 -3.94
CA ARG A 119 15.37 -14.13 -4.50
C ARG A 119 16.61 -14.56 -3.76
N SER A 120 17.48 -13.62 -3.38
CA SER A 120 18.71 -13.95 -2.64
C SER A 120 18.44 -14.57 -1.26
N ARG A 121 17.21 -14.44 -0.75
CA ARG A 121 16.73 -15.04 0.52
C ARG A 121 15.75 -16.20 0.30
N GLY A 122 15.54 -16.61 -0.94
CA GLY A 122 14.53 -17.62 -1.29
C GLY A 122 13.10 -17.20 -0.91
N MET A 123 12.83 -15.90 -0.73
CA MET A 123 11.51 -15.42 -0.36
C MET A 123 10.57 -15.49 -1.57
N PRO A 124 9.45 -16.22 -1.47
CA PRO A 124 8.55 -16.35 -2.59
C PRO A 124 7.71 -15.09 -2.76
N TYR A 125 7.35 -14.77 -4.00
CA TYR A 125 6.50 -13.62 -4.31
C TYR A 125 5.82 -13.78 -5.67
N LEU A 126 4.77 -12.99 -5.85
CA LEU A 126 4.11 -12.76 -7.13
C LEU A 126 4.25 -11.27 -7.47
N LEU A 127 4.86 -10.95 -8.61
CA LEU A 127 4.91 -9.60 -9.15
C LEU A 127 3.77 -9.41 -10.14
N ASP A 128 2.81 -8.58 -9.75
CA ASP A 128 1.66 -8.17 -10.56
C ASP A 128 1.85 -6.73 -11.03
N TYR A 129 2.11 -6.54 -12.32
CA TYR A 129 2.32 -5.21 -12.86
C TYR A 129 0.98 -4.50 -13.08
N THR A 130 0.92 -3.24 -12.65
CA THR A 130 -0.20 -2.33 -12.89
C THR A 130 0.20 -1.29 -13.93
N PRO A 131 -0.72 -0.55 -14.55
CA PRO A 131 -0.37 0.48 -15.52
C PRO A 131 0.53 1.62 -14.99
N SER A 132 0.59 1.83 -13.67
CA SER A 132 1.47 2.83 -13.02
C SER A 132 2.71 2.23 -12.37
N GLY A 133 2.83 0.91 -12.27
CA GLY A 133 3.89 0.26 -11.52
C GLY A 133 3.57 -1.21 -11.26
N GLY A 134 3.45 -1.62 -10.01
CA GLY A 134 3.23 -3.03 -9.70
C GLY A 134 3.23 -3.35 -8.23
N HIS A 135 2.64 -4.50 -7.93
CA HIS A 135 2.50 -5.04 -6.60
C HIS A 135 3.37 -6.30 -6.48
N ILE A 136 4.24 -6.35 -5.48
CA ILE A 136 4.91 -7.58 -5.09
C ILE A 136 4.15 -8.17 -3.91
N LEU A 137 3.55 -9.34 -4.14
CA LEU A 137 2.57 -9.97 -3.27
C LEU A 137 3.09 -11.27 -2.66
N PHE A 138 2.92 -11.43 -1.35
CA PHE A 138 3.02 -12.73 -0.68
C PHE A 138 2.14 -12.79 0.58
N GLN A 139 1.72 -13.99 0.94
CA GLN A 139 0.87 -14.26 2.09
C GLN A 139 1.69 -14.65 3.33
N ASN A 140 1.18 -14.29 4.51
CA ASN A 140 1.73 -14.67 5.80
C ASN A 140 0.62 -15.36 6.61
N ILE A 141 0.62 -16.69 6.62
CA ILE A 141 -0.35 -17.48 7.38
C ILE A 141 0.01 -17.43 8.88
N LEU A 142 -0.96 -17.15 9.75
CA LEU A 142 -0.71 -17.11 11.20
C LEU A 142 -0.37 -18.50 11.75
N GLY A 143 0.35 -18.53 12.88
CA GLY A 143 0.75 -19.77 13.57
C GLY A 143 2.05 -20.40 13.07
N TYR A 144 2.72 -19.78 12.09
CA TYR A 144 4.04 -20.17 11.61
C TYR A 144 5.14 -19.36 12.29
N ARG A 145 6.33 -19.96 12.38
CA ARG A 145 7.50 -19.36 13.05
C ARG A 145 7.89 -18.00 12.48
N SER A 146 7.94 -17.84 11.15
CA SER A 146 8.32 -16.55 10.57
C SER A 146 7.25 -15.49 10.82
N THR A 147 5.98 -15.85 10.73
CA THR A 147 4.85 -14.95 10.98
C THR A 147 4.77 -14.53 12.44
N ASP A 148 5.09 -15.41 13.39
CA ASP A 148 5.25 -15.05 14.80
C ASP A 148 6.42 -14.07 15.02
N ALA A 149 7.50 -14.20 14.25
CA ALA A 149 8.60 -13.24 14.29
C ALA A 149 8.20 -11.86 13.73
N VAL A 150 7.34 -11.81 12.71
CA VAL A 150 6.72 -10.56 12.23
C VAL A 150 5.79 -9.97 13.29
N ARG A 151 4.94 -10.79 13.90
CA ARG A 151 4.04 -10.38 14.98
C ARG A 151 4.80 -9.70 16.12
N ASN A 152 5.95 -10.23 16.49
CA ASN A 152 6.80 -9.72 17.57
C ASN A 152 7.49 -8.37 17.27
N ILE A 153 7.56 -7.95 16.01
CA ILE A 153 8.02 -6.60 15.65
C ILE A 153 6.85 -5.64 15.40
N GLY A 154 5.63 -6.14 15.39
CA GLY A 154 4.40 -5.37 15.27
C GLY A 154 3.99 -4.70 16.58
N TYR A 155 3.32 -3.56 16.46
CA TYR A 155 2.68 -2.86 17.57
C TYR A 155 1.22 -2.59 17.20
N VAL A 156 0.32 -2.72 18.18
CA VAL A 156 -1.11 -2.46 18.01
C VAL A 156 -1.53 -1.40 19.01
N GLU A 157 -1.88 -0.23 18.50
CA GLU A 157 -2.38 0.90 19.29
C GLU A 157 -3.70 0.54 19.99
N HIS A 158 -4.00 1.24 21.08
CA HIS A 158 -5.23 1.01 21.84
C HIS A 158 -6.49 1.27 21.01
N ASP A 159 -6.52 2.36 20.25
CA ASP A 159 -7.67 2.67 19.39
C ASP A 159 -7.78 1.68 18.23
N LEU A 160 -6.66 1.19 17.71
CA LEU A 160 -6.64 0.14 16.69
C LEU A 160 -7.16 -1.19 17.23
N ALA A 161 -6.71 -1.61 18.41
CA ALA A 161 -7.18 -2.83 19.07
C ALA A 161 -8.70 -2.84 19.23
N LYS A 162 -9.29 -1.71 19.64
CA LYS A 162 -10.75 -1.55 19.73
C LYS A 162 -11.42 -1.64 18.36
N ALA A 163 -10.88 -0.97 17.35
CA ALA A 163 -11.43 -1.00 16.00
C ALA A 163 -11.40 -2.41 15.40
N CYS A 164 -10.32 -3.16 15.63
CA CYS A 164 -10.16 -4.55 15.22
C CYS A 164 -11.13 -5.49 15.94
N ALA A 165 -11.35 -5.29 17.25
CA ALA A 165 -12.28 -6.11 18.03
C ALA A 165 -13.77 -5.84 17.74
N TRP A 166 -14.09 -4.73 17.05
CA TRP A 166 -15.46 -4.38 16.72
C TRP A 166 -16.03 -5.29 15.61
N ILE A 167 -17.05 -6.06 15.96
CA ILE A 167 -17.81 -6.89 15.04
C ILE A 167 -19.06 -6.13 14.59
N ASP A 168 -19.26 -6.05 13.28
CA ASP A 168 -20.47 -5.49 12.67
C ASP A 168 -21.10 -6.53 11.73
N PRO A 169 -22.25 -7.13 12.10
CA PRO A 169 -22.94 -8.09 11.25
C PRO A 169 -23.39 -7.52 9.89
N GLN A 170 -23.51 -6.20 9.76
CA GLN A 170 -23.92 -5.52 8.52
C GLN A 170 -22.75 -5.15 7.62
N ASP A 171 -21.50 -5.23 8.12
CA ASP A 171 -20.28 -4.98 7.35
C ASP A 171 -19.47 -6.28 7.22
N ILE A 172 -19.44 -6.86 6.02
CA ILE A 172 -18.70 -8.09 5.73
C ILE A 172 -17.20 -8.01 6.05
N ARG A 173 -16.63 -6.80 6.01
CA ARG A 173 -15.23 -6.56 6.36
C ARG A 173 -14.97 -6.84 7.84
N ARG A 174 -16.01 -6.79 8.67
CA ARG A 174 -15.97 -6.86 10.13
C ARG A 174 -16.78 -8.03 10.72
N TRP A 175 -17.31 -8.94 9.90
CA TRP A 175 -18.11 -10.09 10.37
C TRP A 175 -17.45 -10.91 11.48
N TYR A 176 -16.12 -11.02 11.43
CA TYR A 176 -15.34 -11.82 12.38
C TYR A 176 -14.50 -10.99 13.35
N GLY A 177 -14.48 -9.67 13.17
CA GLY A 177 -13.41 -8.82 13.72
C GLY A 177 -12.03 -9.20 13.15
N ILE A 178 -11.00 -8.52 13.66
CA ILE A 178 -9.60 -8.80 13.35
C ILE A 178 -8.88 -9.16 14.65
N SER A 179 -8.19 -10.30 14.66
CA SER A 179 -7.39 -10.71 15.81
C SER A 179 -6.24 -9.73 16.04
N LEU A 180 -5.85 -9.54 17.31
CA LEU A 180 -4.70 -8.68 17.64
C LEU A 180 -3.40 -9.23 17.06
N ASP A 181 -3.28 -10.56 16.94
CA ASP A 181 -2.12 -11.19 16.31
C ASP A 181 -2.02 -10.82 14.82
N ALA A 182 -3.14 -10.85 14.07
CA ALA A 182 -3.14 -10.43 12.68
C ALA A 182 -2.92 -8.92 12.51
N ALA A 183 -3.46 -8.09 13.41
CA ALA A 183 -3.18 -6.66 13.42
C ALA A 183 -1.70 -6.36 13.69
N ALA A 184 -1.06 -7.10 14.61
CA ALA A 184 0.36 -7.00 14.87
C ALA A 184 1.20 -7.48 13.68
N VAL A 185 0.83 -8.59 13.03
CA VAL A 185 1.49 -9.03 11.79
C VAL A 185 1.37 -7.96 10.71
N PHE A 186 0.18 -7.39 10.49
CA PHE A 186 -0.04 -6.30 9.52
C PHE A 186 0.88 -5.10 9.80
N ASN A 187 0.95 -4.63 11.05
CA ASN A 187 1.86 -3.55 11.42
C ASN A 187 3.35 -3.92 11.22
N GLY A 188 3.73 -5.16 11.59
CA GLY A 188 5.07 -5.68 11.41
C GLY A 188 5.49 -5.74 9.94
N LEU A 189 4.59 -6.17 9.04
CA LEU A 189 4.81 -6.14 7.60
C LEU A 189 4.95 -4.71 7.07
N GLY A 190 4.20 -3.74 7.61
CA GLY A 190 4.36 -2.32 7.30
C GLY A 190 5.77 -1.80 7.63
N LYS A 191 6.32 -2.20 8.79
CA LYS A 191 7.72 -1.87 9.16
C LYS A 191 8.75 -2.50 8.23
N LEU A 192 8.52 -3.75 7.80
CA LEU A 192 9.37 -4.41 6.80
C LEU A 192 9.28 -3.73 5.43
N ALA A 193 8.09 -3.29 5.01
CA ALA A 193 7.90 -2.52 3.78
C ALA A 193 8.68 -1.20 3.81
N GLU A 194 8.70 -0.51 4.95
CA GLU A 194 9.53 0.68 5.13
C GLU A 194 11.02 0.41 5.08
N TYR A 195 11.46 -0.71 5.65
CA TYR A 195 12.86 -1.13 5.54
C TYR A 195 13.25 -1.38 4.08
N MET A 196 12.43 -2.12 3.33
CA MET A 196 12.64 -2.33 1.89
C MET A 196 12.67 -1.02 1.10
N ALA A 197 11.78 -0.08 1.44
CA ALA A 197 11.72 1.21 0.77
C ALA A 197 12.96 2.07 1.06
N LEU A 198 13.45 2.09 2.31
CA LEU A 198 14.68 2.80 2.65
C LEU A 198 15.93 2.16 2.02
N LEU A 199 15.99 0.83 1.92
CA LEU A 199 17.02 0.13 1.15
C LEU A 199 17.02 0.56 -0.33
N ALA A 200 15.85 0.66 -0.94
CA ALA A 200 15.71 1.15 -2.31
C ALA A 200 16.11 2.63 -2.42
N MET A 201 15.66 3.48 -1.50
CA MET A 201 16.06 4.88 -1.46
C MET A 201 17.58 5.06 -1.36
N GLU A 202 18.26 4.25 -0.56
CA GLU A 202 19.73 4.25 -0.48
C GLU A 202 20.38 3.80 -1.79
N ALA A 203 19.91 2.68 -2.36
CA ALA A 203 20.42 2.14 -3.62
C ALA A 203 20.28 3.12 -4.81
N PHE A 204 19.23 3.94 -4.79
CA PHE A 204 18.89 4.88 -5.86
C PHE A 204 19.02 6.35 -5.46
N ARG A 205 19.78 6.66 -4.39
CA ARG A 205 19.95 8.02 -3.86
C ARG A 205 20.49 9.03 -4.89
N ASP A 206 21.28 8.56 -5.86
CA ASP A 206 21.90 9.37 -6.90
C ASP A 206 21.03 9.49 -8.17
N ASN A 207 19.77 9.02 -8.16
CA ASN A 207 18.90 9.11 -9.34
C ASN A 207 18.66 10.56 -9.78
N GLU A 208 18.34 11.45 -8.85
CA GLU A 208 18.02 12.85 -9.18
C GLU A 208 19.22 13.58 -9.79
N SER A 209 20.43 13.36 -9.25
CA SER A 209 21.66 13.95 -9.80
C SER A 209 22.01 13.42 -11.19
N ARG A 210 21.46 12.25 -11.57
CA ARG A 210 21.58 11.63 -12.90
C ARG A 210 20.42 11.99 -13.83
N GLY A 211 19.49 12.85 -13.41
CA GLY A 211 18.31 13.23 -14.19
C GLY A 211 17.22 12.14 -14.26
N LEU A 212 17.24 11.17 -13.36
CA LEU A 212 16.21 10.14 -13.20
C LEU A 212 15.21 10.54 -12.09
N LEU A 213 14.09 9.83 -12.02
CA LEU A 213 13.12 10.04 -10.94
C LEU A 213 13.70 9.63 -9.59
N PRO A 214 13.57 10.49 -8.55
CA PRO A 214 13.95 10.11 -7.20
C PRO A 214 13.07 8.95 -6.71
N VAL A 215 13.67 8.05 -5.94
CA VAL A 215 12.93 6.99 -5.23
C VAL A 215 12.56 7.52 -3.85
N THR A 216 11.31 7.33 -3.44
CA THR A 216 10.85 7.82 -2.14
C THR A 216 9.76 6.94 -1.54
N ILE A 217 9.40 7.19 -0.29
CA ILE A 217 8.26 6.55 0.39
C ILE A 217 7.02 7.42 0.19
N SER A 218 5.91 6.79 -0.21
CA SER A 218 4.64 7.42 -0.56
C SER A 218 4.79 8.48 -1.68
N ASP A 219 3.70 9.13 -2.08
CA ASP A 219 3.65 10.26 -3.02
C ASP A 219 4.16 11.59 -2.38
N SER A 220 5.34 11.53 -1.74
CA SER A 220 5.91 12.67 -1.00
C SER A 220 6.57 13.74 -1.90
N LEU A 221 6.74 13.47 -3.19
CA LEU A 221 7.27 14.38 -4.22
C LEU A 221 6.32 14.43 -5.43
N GLU A 222 6.40 15.47 -6.26
CA GLU A 222 5.51 15.63 -7.44
C GLU A 222 5.83 14.63 -8.55
N ARG A 223 7.11 14.25 -8.68
CA ARG A 223 7.62 13.33 -9.69
C ARG A 223 8.60 12.38 -9.01
N CYS A 224 8.19 11.14 -8.83
CA CYS A 224 9.01 10.13 -8.16
C CYS A 224 8.60 8.71 -8.57
N ILE A 225 9.45 7.76 -8.21
CA ILE A 225 9.04 6.37 -8.03
C ILE A 225 8.75 6.22 -6.54
N ASN A 226 7.49 5.97 -6.18
CA ASN A 226 7.10 5.79 -4.79
C ASN A 226 7.05 4.31 -4.43
N PHE A 227 7.61 3.98 -3.28
CA PHE A 227 7.28 2.77 -2.55
C PHE A 227 6.08 3.13 -1.67
N ASP A 228 4.88 2.80 -2.13
CA ASP A 228 3.65 3.12 -1.44
C ASP A 228 3.39 2.11 -0.32
N ASN A 229 3.62 2.56 0.92
CA ASN A 229 3.37 1.82 2.14
C ASN A 229 2.06 2.23 2.83
N THR A 230 1.25 3.11 2.22
CA THR A 230 -0.01 3.60 2.81
C THR A 230 -1.09 2.53 2.94
N TRP A 231 -0.92 1.39 2.27
CA TRP A 231 -1.71 0.19 2.54
C TRP A 231 -1.56 -0.30 3.99
N SER A 232 -0.45 0.02 4.65
CA SER A 232 -0.14 -0.37 6.05
C SER A 232 -0.51 0.68 7.09
N GLU A 233 -1.05 1.83 6.66
CA GLU A 233 -1.71 2.81 7.51
C GLU A 233 -3.12 2.30 7.86
N GLY A 234 -3.81 2.88 8.81
CA GLY A 234 -5.24 2.67 9.09
C GLY A 234 -5.60 1.29 9.65
N SER A 235 -6.91 1.03 9.68
CA SER A 235 -7.43 -0.27 10.10
C SER A 235 -7.21 -1.36 9.04
N PRO A 236 -6.65 -2.53 9.40
CA PRO A 236 -6.36 -3.62 8.46
C PRO A 236 -7.59 -4.12 7.69
N PHE A 237 -8.78 -4.16 8.31
CA PHE A 237 -10.01 -4.62 7.64
C PHE A 237 -10.52 -3.66 6.54
N MET A 238 -10.00 -2.44 6.47
CA MET A 238 -10.32 -1.50 5.38
C MET A 238 -9.33 -1.62 4.21
N ARG A 239 -8.25 -2.37 4.37
CA ARG A 239 -7.15 -2.39 3.41
C ARG A 239 -7.34 -3.49 2.39
N THR A 240 -7.19 -3.08 1.14
CA THR A 240 -7.33 -3.92 -0.02
C THR A 240 -6.34 -3.49 -1.08
N ILE A 241 -5.81 -4.43 -1.85
CA ILE A 241 -5.00 -4.17 -3.05
C ILE A 241 -5.75 -4.69 -4.27
N ARG A 242 -5.52 -4.13 -5.45
CA ARG A 242 -6.17 -4.66 -6.65
C ARG A 242 -5.68 -6.09 -6.90
N SER A 243 -6.60 -6.97 -7.30
CA SER A 243 -6.27 -8.38 -7.51
C SER A 243 -5.45 -8.55 -8.80
N PRO A 244 -4.47 -9.47 -8.83
CA PRO A 244 -3.97 -9.98 -10.09
C PRO A 244 -5.14 -10.45 -10.97
N PHE A 245 -5.00 -10.24 -12.27
CA PHE A 245 -6.04 -10.47 -13.28
C PHE A 245 -7.30 -9.59 -13.15
N SER A 246 -7.30 -8.57 -12.28
CA SER A 246 -8.37 -7.58 -12.28
C SER A 246 -8.20 -6.59 -13.44
N LEU A 247 -9.32 -6.05 -13.90
CA LEU A 247 -9.30 -4.84 -14.73
C LEU A 247 -8.77 -3.65 -13.93
N HIS A 248 -8.22 -2.68 -14.66
CA HIS A 248 -7.73 -1.41 -14.17
C HIS A 248 -8.44 -0.26 -14.91
N CYS A 249 -9.51 0.26 -14.32
CA CYS A 249 -10.45 1.14 -15.02
C CYS A 249 -10.08 2.64 -15.01
N LYS A 250 -8.95 3.06 -14.42
CA LYS A 250 -8.61 4.51 -14.33
C LYS A 250 -8.57 5.21 -15.70
N ASN A 251 -8.18 4.54 -16.78
CA ASN A 251 -8.19 5.14 -18.13
C ASN A 251 -9.60 5.62 -18.54
N ARG A 252 -10.64 4.85 -18.19
CA ARG A 252 -12.04 5.17 -18.49
C ARG A 252 -12.66 6.06 -17.42
N GLU A 253 -12.57 5.63 -16.16
CA GLU A 253 -13.29 6.22 -15.03
C GLU A 253 -12.71 7.57 -14.60
N LYS A 254 -11.38 7.67 -14.52
CA LYS A 254 -10.69 8.90 -14.11
C LYS A 254 -10.38 9.83 -15.28
N TYR A 255 -10.03 9.28 -16.45
CA TYR A 255 -9.57 10.08 -17.60
C TYR A 255 -10.52 10.09 -18.80
N GLY A 256 -11.69 9.44 -18.70
CA GLY A 256 -12.75 9.59 -19.69
C GLY A 256 -12.55 8.82 -21.00
N ASN A 257 -11.55 7.92 -21.11
CA ASN A 257 -11.27 7.17 -22.35
C ASN A 257 -12.23 5.98 -22.57
N TYR A 258 -13.54 6.21 -22.49
CA TYR A 258 -14.57 5.17 -22.66
C TYR A 258 -14.60 4.51 -24.05
N GLY A 259 -13.96 5.11 -25.05
CA GLY A 259 -13.78 4.53 -26.40
C GLY A 259 -12.71 3.43 -26.48
N GLN A 260 -11.94 3.20 -25.40
CA GLN A 260 -10.97 2.13 -25.29
C GLN A 260 -11.41 1.11 -24.22
N PRO A 261 -11.02 -0.17 -24.35
CA PRO A 261 -11.21 -1.13 -23.27
C PRO A 261 -10.50 -0.66 -21.99
N PRO A 262 -10.95 -1.11 -20.81
CA PRO A 262 -10.18 -0.91 -19.59
C PRO A 262 -8.81 -1.55 -19.72
N LEU A 263 -7.82 -0.99 -19.01
CA LEU A 263 -6.52 -1.65 -18.86
C LEU A 263 -6.65 -2.86 -17.93
N VAL A 264 -5.57 -3.59 -17.75
CA VAL A 264 -5.55 -4.81 -16.94
C VAL A 264 -4.23 -4.96 -16.21
N ASP A 265 -4.29 -5.50 -15.00
CA ASP A 265 -3.10 -5.85 -14.23
C ASP A 265 -2.54 -7.20 -14.75
N VAL A 266 -1.21 -7.29 -14.89
CA VAL A 266 -0.54 -8.38 -15.61
C VAL A 266 0.59 -8.96 -14.77
N ILE A 267 0.49 -10.24 -14.44
CA ILE A 267 1.55 -10.95 -13.73
C ILE A 267 2.83 -10.99 -14.56
N GLY A 268 3.90 -10.43 -14.01
CA GLY A 268 5.25 -10.47 -14.56
C GLY A 268 6.03 -11.68 -14.09
N THR A 269 5.99 -11.96 -12.79
CA THR A 269 6.80 -12.99 -12.15
C THR A 269 6.00 -13.75 -11.11
N TYR A 270 6.16 -15.06 -11.06
CA TYR A 270 5.83 -15.89 -9.90
C TYR A 270 7.08 -16.65 -9.49
N PHE A 271 7.56 -16.43 -8.26
CA PHE A 271 8.72 -17.12 -7.69
C PHE A 271 8.28 -17.89 -6.45
N ASP A 272 8.51 -19.20 -6.43
CA ASP A 272 8.10 -20.09 -5.33
C ASP A 272 9.15 -20.25 -4.22
N GLY A 273 10.25 -19.48 -4.31
CA GLY A 273 11.42 -19.59 -3.42
C GLY A 273 12.56 -20.41 -4.02
N ILE A 274 12.31 -21.16 -5.09
CA ILE A 274 13.29 -22.02 -5.78
C ILE A 274 13.28 -21.75 -7.29
N THR A 275 12.10 -21.78 -7.89
CA THR A 275 11.87 -21.65 -9.33
C THR A 275 11.01 -20.42 -9.64
N ALA A 276 11.29 -19.79 -10.78
CA ALA A 276 10.55 -18.63 -11.26
C ALA A 276 9.84 -18.95 -12.58
N THR A 277 8.56 -18.56 -12.66
CA THR A 277 7.83 -18.41 -13.92
C THR A 277 7.75 -16.93 -14.25
N GLU A 278 8.33 -16.53 -15.39
CA GLU A 278 8.55 -15.12 -15.73
C GLU A 278 7.97 -14.77 -17.09
N ALA A 279 7.46 -13.55 -17.25
CA ALA A 279 7.16 -12.97 -18.56
C ALA A 279 8.40 -12.97 -19.46
N ALA A 280 8.19 -13.00 -20.77
CA ALA A 280 9.32 -13.06 -21.71
C ALA A 280 10.18 -11.79 -21.66
N ASP A 281 9.51 -10.64 -21.59
CA ASP A 281 10.11 -9.32 -21.48
C ASP A 281 9.06 -8.29 -21.02
N ILE A 282 9.50 -7.12 -20.57
CA ILE A 282 8.60 -6.07 -20.09
C ILE A 282 7.68 -5.50 -21.17
N ASN A 283 8.13 -5.40 -22.42
CA ASN A 283 7.28 -4.90 -23.50
C ASN A 283 6.09 -5.85 -23.74
N SER A 284 6.32 -7.16 -23.62
CA SER A 284 5.23 -8.15 -23.69
C SER A 284 4.18 -7.96 -22.58
N VAL A 285 4.60 -7.58 -21.37
CA VAL A 285 3.70 -7.28 -20.24
C VAL A 285 2.90 -6.01 -20.54
N LEU A 286 3.56 -4.93 -20.94
CA LEU A 286 2.92 -3.66 -21.27
C LEU A 286 1.94 -3.81 -22.45
N ASP A 287 2.30 -4.62 -23.45
CA ASP A 287 1.40 -5.01 -24.54
C ASP A 287 0.12 -5.68 -24.05
N CYS A 288 0.21 -6.53 -23.02
CA CYS A 288 -0.94 -7.18 -22.41
C CYS A 288 -1.83 -6.19 -21.66
N MET A 289 -1.27 -5.19 -20.97
CA MET A 289 -2.05 -4.20 -20.22
C MET A 289 -3.08 -3.45 -21.09
N TRP A 290 -2.77 -3.27 -22.38
CA TRP A 290 -3.65 -2.57 -23.34
C TRP A 290 -4.53 -3.50 -24.18
N ASP A 291 -4.36 -4.82 -24.07
CA ASP A 291 -5.05 -5.80 -24.91
C ASP A 291 -5.54 -6.98 -24.07
N LEU A 292 -6.84 -6.98 -23.78
CA LEU A 292 -7.50 -8.02 -22.98
C LEU A 292 -7.29 -9.43 -23.56
N GLY A 293 -7.20 -9.58 -24.89
CA GLY A 293 -6.96 -10.86 -25.53
C GLY A 293 -5.57 -11.39 -25.23
N LYS A 294 -4.55 -10.54 -25.43
CA LYS A 294 -3.17 -10.87 -25.08
C LYS A 294 -3.00 -11.15 -23.60
N ALA A 295 -3.62 -10.34 -22.73
CA ALA A 295 -3.58 -10.55 -21.29
C ALA A 295 -4.19 -11.89 -20.87
N ALA A 296 -5.35 -12.25 -21.44
CA ALA A 296 -5.99 -13.55 -21.15
C ALA A 296 -5.14 -14.74 -21.63
N ASP A 297 -4.45 -14.62 -22.77
CA ASP A 297 -3.56 -15.66 -23.26
C ASP A 297 -2.28 -15.77 -22.42
N HIS A 298 -1.68 -14.63 -22.02
CA HIS A 298 -0.52 -14.58 -21.12
C HIS A 298 -0.83 -15.15 -19.74
N ALA A 299 -2.02 -14.86 -19.20
CA ALA A 299 -2.48 -15.37 -17.92
C ALA A 299 -2.44 -16.90 -17.83
N ARG A 300 -2.53 -17.62 -18.96
CA ARG A 300 -2.48 -19.10 -18.98
C ARG A 300 -1.22 -19.69 -18.34
N ARG A 301 -0.13 -18.93 -18.32
CA ARG A 301 1.18 -19.33 -17.79
C ARG A 301 1.22 -19.33 -16.26
N PHE A 302 0.27 -18.65 -15.61
CA PHE A 302 0.23 -18.47 -14.16
C PHE A 302 -0.98 -19.19 -13.57
N THR A 303 -0.83 -19.62 -12.31
CA THR A 303 -1.88 -20.33 -11.56
C THR A 303 -2.85 -19.37 -10.89
N GLY A 304 -2.38 -18.17 -10.52
CA GLY A 304 -3.12 -17.18 -9.73
C GLY A 304 -3.04 -17.38 -8.21
N TYR A 305 -2.31 -18.37 -7.73
CA TYR A 305 -1.99 -18.46 -6.31
C TYR A 305 -0.97 -17.39 -5.93
N ILE A 306 -1.23 -16.67 -4.85
CA ILE A 306 -0.24 -15.80 -4.20
C ILE A 306 0.57 -16.68 -3.23
N PRO A 307 1.91 -16.74 -3.34
CA PRO A 307 2.69 -17.67 -2.55
C PRO A 307 2.83 -17.20 -1.09
N CYS A 308 3.25 -18.12 -0.22
CA CYS A 308 3.33 -17.90 1.23
C CYS A 308 4.78 -17.78 1.69
N ALA A 309 5.16 -16.70 2.40
CA ALA A 309 6.53 -16.45 2.88
C ALA A 309 6.82 -16.99 4.30
N ASN A 310 6.01 -17.95 4.75
CA ASN A 310 5.94 -18.46 6.12
C ASN A 310 7.22 -19.12 6.67
N GLU A 311 8.17 -19.50 5.82
CA GLU A 311 9.43 -20.14 6.25
C GLU A 311 10.67 -19.30 5.92
N THR A 312 10.59 -18.40 4.95
CA THR A 312 11.74 -17.73 4.32
C THR A 312 11.94 -16.30 4.80
N LEU A 313 10.96 -15.72 5.50
CA LEU A 313 11.00 -14.33 5.95
C LEU A 313 11.93 -14.11 7.17
N ILE A 314 12.36 -15.18 7.86
CA ILE A 314 13.06 -15.07 9.14
C ILE A 314 14.41 -14.35 9.03
N ASP A 315 15.16 -14.61 7.96
CA ASP A 315 16.48 -14.00 7.75
C ASP A 315 16.34 -12.51 7.45
N PHE A 316 15.33 -12.14 6.65
CA PHE A 316 15.02 -10.73 6.38
C PHE A 316 14.57 -9.97 7.64
N ILE A 317 13.80 -10.61 8.53
CA ILE A 317 13.44 -10.03 9.83
C ILE A 317 14.68 -9.81 10.69
N ASN A 318 15.63 -10.75 10.71
CA ASN A 318 16.86 -10.63 11.49
C ASN A 318 17.76 -9.51 10.97
N GLU A 319 17.84 -9.35 9.66
CA GLU A 319 18.53 -8.23 9.01
C GLU A 319 17.88 -6.89 9.39
N TYR A 320 16.56 -6.77 9.25
CA TYR A 320 15.83 -5.59 9.71
C TYR A 320 16.11 -5.29 11.19
N LYS A 321 16.08 -6.30 12.07
CA LYS A 321 16.40 -6.16 13.50
C LYS A 321 17.84 -5.69 13.77
N GLY A 322 18.74 -5.88 12.83
CA GLY A 322 20.12 -5.38 12.89
C GLY A 322 20.30 -3.93 12.45
N SER A 323 19.28 -3.30 11.85
CA SER A 323 19.34 -1.94 11.31
C SER A 323 19.06 -0.87 12.38
N ASP A 324 19.53 0.37 12.15
CA ASP A 324 19.18 1.52 13.00
C ASP A 324 17.66 1.83 12.92
N LEU A 325 17.00 1.43 11.82
CA LEU A 325 15.55 1.58 11.65
C LEU A 325 14.75 0.75 12.66
N TYR A 326 15.18 -0.47 12.98
CA TYR A 326 14.51 -1.27 13.99
C TYR A 326 14.60 -0.62 15.39
N LEU A 327 15.73 -0.02 15.72
CA LEU A 327 15.90 0.73 16.97
C LEU A 327 14.94 1.93 17.00
N LEU A 328 14.85 2.70 15.91
CA LEU A 328 13.89 3.79 15.79
C LEU A 328 12.45 3.30 16.00
N HIS A 329 12.05 2.20 15.36
CA HIS A 329 10.70 1.66 15.49
C HIS A 329 10.40 1.16 16.90
N ARG A 330 11.32 0.41 17.51
CA ARG A 330 11.17 -0.08 18.89
C ARG A 330 11.06 1.08 19.88
N ASP A 331 11.92 2.09 19.72
CA ASP A 331 11.92 3.27 20.61
C ASP A 331 10.67 4.12 20.38
N PHE A 332 10.15 4.20 19.15
CA PHE A 332 8.86 4.82 18.84
C PHE A 332 7.70 4.12 19.56
N ASP A 333 7.64 2.79 19.49
CA ASP A 333 6.55 1.99 20.08
C ASP A 333 6.59 1.97 21.60
N GLY A 334 7.79 2.03 22.19
CA GLY A 334 8.01 2.05 23.64
C GLY A 334 7.94 3.44 24.28
N GLN A 335 7.83 4.51 23.48
CA GLN A 335 7.79 5.88 23.98
C GLN A 335 6.40 6.19 24.57
N GLU A 336 6.39 6.76 25.78
CA GLU A 336 5.17 7.23 26.43
C GLU A 336 4.51 8.34 25.63
N ASP A 337 3.18 8.29 25.56
CA ASP A 337 2.36 9.28 24.87
C ASP A 337 2.20 10.57 25.69
N ILE A 338 2.24 11.71 24.98
CA ILE A 338 1.69 12.95 25.50
C ILE A 338 0.16 12.78 25.62
N PRO A 339 -0.47 13.18 26.75
CA PRO A 339 -1.91 13.08 26.93
C PRO A 339 -2.71 13.73 25.79
N ARG A 340 -3.87 13.15 25.47
CA ARG A 340 -4.74 13.61 24.38
C ARG A 340 -5.09 15.09 24.53
N GLY A 341 -4.98 15.83 23.43
CA GLY A 341 -5.20 17.28 23.33
C GLY A 341 -4.00 18.14 23.73
N ARG A 342 -3.06 17.63 24.54
CA ARG A 342 -1.93 18.42 25.06
C ARG A 342 -0.79 18.55 24.04
N ALA A 343 -0.60 17.57 23.16
CA ALA A 343 0.50 17.61 22.20
C ALA A 343 0.33 18.76 21.21
N LEU A 344 -0.90 18.95 20.70
CA LEU A 344 -1.21 20.06 19.80
C LEU A 344 -1.07 21.43 20.48
N GLU A 345 -1.42 21.54 21.77
CA GLU A 345 -1.23 22.78 22.53
C GLU A 345 0.25 23.13 22.68
N TYR A 346 1.08 22.16 23.05
CA TYR A 346 2.54 22.34 23.15
C TYR A 346 3.16 22.68 21.79
N ALA A 347 2.71 22.01 20.72
CA ALA A 347 3.19 22.26 19.36
C ALA A 347 2.92 23.70 18.91
N LYS A 348 1.76 24.27 19.27
CA LYS A 348 1.41 25.67 18.93
C LYS A 348 2.28 26.72 19.63
N GLN A 349 2.98 26.33 20.70
CA GLN A 349 3.92 27.18 21.43
C GLN A 349 5.38 26.97 21.00
N GLU A 350 5.64 26.02 20.08
CA GLU A 350 7.00 25.74 19.61
C GLU A 350 7.51 26.87 18.71
N GLU A 351 8.50 27.61 19.19
CA GLU A 351 9.06 28.75 18.47
C GLU A 351 10.04 28.34 17.38
N ARG A 352 10.66 27.15 17.47
CA ARG A 352 11.71 26.70 16.54
C ARG A 352 11.18 26.17 15.20
N VAL A 353 9.89 25.90 15.08
CA VAL A 353 9.26 25.51 13.80
C VAL A 353 8.92 26.74 12.95
N PRO A 354 9.02 26.66 11.62
CA PRO A 354 8.74 27.79 10.72
C PRO A 354 7.24 28.07 10.57
N ASP A 355 6.90 29.24 10.02
CA ASP A 355 5.52 29.71 9.83
C ASP A 355 4.64 28.76 9.03
N TRP A 356 5.19 28.09 8.02
CA TRP A 356 4.41 27.14 7.21
C TRP A 356 3.98 25.91 8.03
N THR A 357 4.83 25.43 8.95
CA THR A 357 4.49 24.35 9.88
C THR A 357 3.48 24.83 10.91
N ARG A 358 3.64 26.06 11.43
CA ARG A 358 2.62 26.69 12.29
C ARG A 358 1.27 26.81 11.59
N HIS A 359 1.25 27.14 10.30
CA HIS A 359 0.02 27.22 9.51
C HIS A 359 -0.74 25.88 9.53
N ILE A 360 -0.04 24.75 9.41
CA ILE A 360 -0.66 23.41 9.53
C ILE A 360 -1.24 23.18 10.92
N LEU A 361 -0.59 23.65 12.00
CA LEU A 361 -1.12 23.53 13.37
C LEU A 361 -2.46 24.25 13.57
N HIS A 362 -2.69 25.34 12.85
CA HIS A 362 -3.91 26.15 12.94
C HIS A 362 -4.96 25.77 11.89
N HIS A 363 -4.52 25.31 10.71
CA HIS A 363 -5.34 24.97 9.56
C HIS A 363 -4.93 23.59 9.00
N PRO A 364 -5.15 22.49 9.75
CA PRO A 364 -4.62 21.18 9.37
C PRO A 364 -5.36 20.55 8.19
N ASN A 365 -6.58 20.97 7.86
CA ASN A 365 -7.32 20.40 6.72
C ASN A 365 -7.13 21.27 5.45
N PRO A 366 -6.65 20.73 4.31
CA PRO A 366 -6.28 19.34 4.06
C PRO A 366 -4.79 19.02 4.28
N SER A 367 -3.97 19.97 4.73
CA SER A 367 -2.51 19.83 4.74
C SER A 367 -1.97 18.64 5.56
N ALA A 368 -2.57 18.33 6.71
CA ALA A 368 -2.22 17.18 7.54
C ALA A 368 -2.71 15.84 6.94
N LEU A 369 -3.36 15.84 5.77
CA LEU A 369 -3.72 14.63 5.02
C LEU A 369 -2.83 14.44 3.78
N GLN A 370 -1.91 15.36 3.51
CA GLN A 370 -1.12 15.38 2.30
C GLN A 370 0.31 14.90 2.59
N PRO A 371 0.73 13.73 2.06
CA PRO A 371 2.07 13.17 2.20
C PRO A 371 3.20 14.19 1.97
N LYS A 372 3.13 14.95 0.87
CA LYS A 372 4.06 16.05 0.53
C LYS A 372 4.18 17.13 1.63
N LYS A 373 3.14 17.37 2.42
CA LYS A 373 3.15 18.36 3.52
C LYS A 373 3.62 17.71 4.82
N LEU A 374 3.14 16.51 5.11
CA LEU A 374 3.46 15.76 6.31
C LEU A 374 4.96 15.46 6.44
N ILE A 375 5.65 15.13 5.34
CA ILE A 375 7.09 14.86 5.38
C ILE A 375 7.89 16.07 5.89
N GLY A 376 7.55 17.29 5.46
CA GLY A 376 8.18 18.51 5.95
C GLY A 376 7.76 18.85 7.38
N PHE A 377 6.50 18.58 7.75
CA PHE A 377 5.97 18.85 9.08
C PHE A 377 6.71 18.01 10.12
N VAL A 378 6.87 16.71 9.84
CA VAL A 378 7.63 15.79 10.69
C VAL A 378 9.10 16.19 10.73
N HIS A 379 9.70 16.54 9.59
CA HIS A 379 11.07 17.05 9.55
C HIS A 379 11.28 18.27 10.45
N ASP A 380 10.38 19.26 10.41
CA ASP A 380 10.54 20.48 11.20
C ASP A 380 10.46 20.22 12.70
N PHE A 381 9.50 19.41 13.16
CA PHE A 381 9.42 19.05 14.57
C PHE A 381 10.60 18.19 15.02
N LEU A 382 11.01 17.21 14.21
CA LEU A 382 12.09 16.29 14.56
C LEU A 382 13.47 16.95 14.52
N ILE A 383 13.80 17.64 13.44
CA ILE A 383 15.16 18.14 13.17
C ILE A 383 15.38 19.54 13.72
N ARG A 384 14.38 20.44 13.66
CA ARG A 384 14.53 21.84 14.10
C ARG A 384 14.12 22.02 15.55
N ALA A 385 13.04 21.37 15.95
CA ALA A 385 12.50 21.48 17.31
C ALA A 385 12.90 20.31 18.23
N ASP A 386 13.64 19.31 17.74
CA ASP A 386 14.15 18.20 18.58
C ASP A 386 13.02 17.43 19.30
N TRP A 387 11.84 17.32 18.67
CA TRP A 387 10.73 16.53 19.19
C TRP A 387 10.95 15.04 18.91
N LYS A 388 10.53 14.20 19.85
CA LYS A 388 10.53 12.75 19.65
C LYS A 388 9.48 12.35 18.60
N PRO A 389 9.77 11.39 17.71
CA PRO A 389 8.82 10.89 16.70
C PRO A 389 7.41 10.57 17.24
N ARG A 390 7.31 9.86 18.38
CA ARG A 390 6.01 9.52 19.00
C ARG A 390 5.22 10.75 19.44
N HIS A 391 5.89 11.79 19.92
CA HIS A 391 5.23 13.04 20.31
C HIS A 391 4.72 13.80 19.08
N ILE A 392 5.42 13.72 17.94
CA ILE A 392 4.94 14.24 16.65
C ILE A 392 3.67 13.50 16.23
N ALA A 393 3.61 12.19 16.41
CA ALA A 393 2.40 11.41 16.20
C ALA A 393 1.26 11.89 17.11
N ASN A 394 1.53 12.20 18.38
CA ASN A 394 0.51 12.74 19.28
C ASN A 394 -0.05 14.09 18.81
N ILE A 395 0.77 14.94 18.18
CA ILE A 395 0.30 16.19 17.56
C ILE A 395 -0.71 15.87 16.44
N LEU A 396 -0.37 14.97 15.51
CA LEU A 396 -1.24 14.58 14.41
C LEU A 396 -2.53 13.90 14.90
N ARG A 397 -2.42 13.02 15.92
CA ARG A 397 -3.59 12.41 16.58
C ARG A 397 -4.53 13.49 17.11
N ASP A 398 -4.01 14.45 17.86
CA ASP A 398 -4.82 15.53 18.43
C ASP A 398 -5.49 16.40 17.35
N MET A 399 -4.86 16.59 16.18
CA MET A 399 -5.49 17.24 15.02
C MET A 399 -6.63 16.40 14.43
N TYR A 400 -6.38 15.12 14.14
CA TYR A 400 -7.37 14.24 13.51
C TYR A 400 -8.60 14.03 14.41
N GLN A 401 -8.41 14.01 15.72
CA GLN A 401 -9.51 13.84 16.69
C GLN A 401 -10.34 15.11 16.91
N ASN A 402 -9.89 16.27 16.43
CA ASN A 402 -10.63 17.52 16.60
C ASN A 402 -11.60 17.76 15.43
N PRO A 403 -12.93 17.58 15.63
CA PRO A 403 -13.91 17.76 14.56
C PRO A 403 -14.03 19.21 14.07
N ALA A 404 -13.55 20.20 14.84
CA ALA A 404 -13.57 21.61 14.44
C ALA A 404 -12.73 21.90 13.19
N HIS A 405 -11.87 20.98 12.78
CA HIS A 405 -11.10 21.07 11.53
C HIS A 405 -11.88 20.61 10.29
N GLY A 406 -13.15 20.19 10.44
CA GLY A 406 -14.04 19.90 9.31
C GLY A 406 -13.62 18.69 8.48
N TRP A 407 -13.12 17.65 9.13
CA TRP A 407 -12.68 16.42 8.47
C TRP A 407 -13.82 15.72 7.73
N ILE A 408 -13.55 15.30 6.49
CA ILE A 408 -14.46 14.45 5.71
C ILE A 408 -14.15 12.96 5.97
N GLN A 409 -12.91 12.65 6.40
CA GLN A 409 -12.48 11.30 6.73
C GLN A 409 -13.12 10.83 8.04
N ASP A 410 -13.58 9.58 8.04
CA ASP A 410 -14.11 8.92 9.23
C ASP A 410 -12.97 8.34 10.07
N PHE A 411 -12.42 9.14 10.99
CA PHE A 411 -11.37 8.68 11.90
C PHE A 411 -11.83 7.68 12.98
N ILE A 412 -13.12 7.31 12.99
CA ILE A 412 -13.64 6.18 13.77
C ILE A 412 -13.42 4.88 12.97
N ARG A 413 -13.64 4.91 11.65
CA ARG A 413 -13.28 3.81 10.74
C ARG A 413 -11.77 3.68 10.51
N TYR A 414 -11.05 4.80 10.59
CA TYR A 414 -9.60 4.87 10.46
C TYR A 414 -9.00 5.49 11.73
N PRO A 415 -8.68 4.68 12.76
CA PRO A 415 -8.23 5.17 14.06
C PRO A 415 -7.15 6.25 13.94
N ALA A 416 -7.48 7.46 14.41
CA ALA A 416 -6.60 8.63 14.31
C ALA A 416 -5.20 8.39 14.89
N GLU A 417 -5.11 7.62 15.97
CA GLU A 417 -3.86 7.28 16.66
C GLU A 417 -2.91 6.47 15.78
N GLU A 418 -3.39 5.37 15.19
CA GLU A 418 -2.59 4.52 14.31
C GLU A 418 -2.18 5.31 13.06
N LYS A 419 -3.10 6.06 12.44
CA LYS A 419 -2.79 6.86 11.24
C LYS A 419 -1.71 7.90 11.51
N ALA A 420 -1.82 8.58 12.65
CA ALA A 420 -0.81 9.53 13.09
C ALA A 420 0.55 8.85 13.35
N ASN A 421 0.52 7.67 13.98
CA ASN A 421 1.72 6.89 14.26
C ASN A 421 2.43 6.46 12.98
N PHE A 422 1.69 5.97 11.99
CA PHE A 422 2.22 5.63 10.68
C PHE A 422 2.99 6.81 10.07
N TRP A 423 2.34 7.96 9.86
CA TRP A 423 2.99 9.11 9.20
C TRP A 423 4.19 9.64 9.97
N ALA A 424 4.07 9.78 11.28
CA ALA A 424 5.15 10.29 12.11
C ALA A 424 6.35 9.33 12.13
N ARG A 425 6.12 8.02 12.23
CA ARG A 425 7.18 7.00 12.24
C ARG A 425 7.89 6.95 10.89
N THR A 426 7.15 6.77 9.81
CA THR A 426 7.69 6.67 8.45
C THR A 426 8.51 7.90 8.08
N TYR A 427 7.97 9.12 8.29
CA TYR A 427 8.69 10.33 7.91
C TYR A 427 9.80 10.74 8.88
N SER A 428 9.75 10.29 10.13
CA SER A 428 10.90 10.42 11.02
C SER A 428 12.07 9.58 10.52
N ALA A 429 11.81 8.34 10.08
CA ALA A 429 12.83 7.48 9.49
C ALA A 429 13.49 8.14 8.27
N VAL A 430 12.68 8.67 7.35
CA VAL A 430 13.16 9.39 6.16
C VAL A 430 13.99 10.62 6.54
N ALA A 431 13.53 11.43 7.49
CA ALA A 431 14.24 12.63 7.93
C ALA A 431 15.60 12.30 8.59
N LEU A 432 15.65 11.26 9.42
CA LEU A 432 16.89 10.81 10.06
C LEU A 432 17.87 10.21 9.06
N TRP A 433 17.38 9.41 8.09
CA TRP A 433 18.20 8.88 7.00
C TRP A 433 18.81 10.02 6.17
N ARG A 434 18.00 10.99 5.72
CA ARG A 434 18.46 12.16 4.95
C ARG A 434 19.51 13.01 5.68
N THR A 435 19.46 13.04 7.01
CA THR A 435 20.41 13.79 7.84
C THR A 435 21.62 12.96 8.29
N GLY A 436 21.74 11.71 7.82
CA GLY A 436 22.83 10.79 8.18
C GLY A 436 22.77 10.29 9.63
N ARG A 437 21.63 10.50 10.33
CA ARG A 437 21.41 10.10 11.73
C ARG A 437 20.83 8.69 11.86
N LEU A 438 20.47 8.06 10.74
CA LEU A 438 19.97 6.68 10.67
C LEU A 438 20.64 5.98 9.49
N ARG A 439 21.30 4.85 9.75
CA ARG A 439 21.91 4.00 8.72
C ARG A 439 21.05 2.76 8.50
N ILE A 440 20.94 2.37 7.24
CA ILE A 440 20.08 1.29 6.76
C ILE A 440 20.90 0.04 6.47
#